data_AF-A0A5K1BJD2-F1
#
_entry.id   AF-A0A5K1BJD2-F1
#
_cell.length_a   1.000
_cell.length_b   1.000
_cell.length_c   1.000
_cell.angle_alpha   90.00
_cell.angle_beta   90.00
_cell.angle_gamma   90.00
#
_symmetry.space_group_name_H-M   'P 1'
#
loop_
_entity.id
_entity.type
_entity.pdbx_description
1 polymer ?
#
loop_
_entity_poly.entity_id
_entity_poly.type
_entity_poly.pdbx_seq_one_letter_code
_entity_poly.pdbx_strand_id
1 'polypeptide(L)' 'YRRYQAAQWLRKMDQGASESLSSNPSEEEFCLALRNGLILCNVLKQANPGAVSK' A
#
# COMPACT_ATOMS: atom_id res chain seq x y z
N TYR A 1 10.08 3.17 -12.09
CA TYR A 1 8.81 3.91 -12.20
C TYR A 1 7.62 3.19 -11.57
N ARG A 2 7.42 1.88 -11.83
CA ARG A 2 6.28 1.09 -11.27
C ARG A 2 6.10 1.24 -9.76
N ARG A 3 7.20 1.28 -8.99
CA ARG A 3 7.17 1.48 -7.53
C ARG A 3 6.55 2.82 -7.12
N TYR A 4 6.84 3.90 -7.85
CA TYR A 4 6.28 5.23 -7.59
C TYR A 4 4.79 5.29 -7.92
N GLN A 5 4.38 4.68 -9.05
CA GLN A 5 2.98 4.55 -9.40
C GLN A 5 2.21 3.72 -8.36
N ALA A 6 2.79 2.60 -7.92
CA ALA A 6 2.23 1.79 -6.86
C ALA A 6 2.12 2.56 -5.55
N ALA A 7 3.17 3.28 -5.13
CA ALA A 7 3.13 4.11 -3.92
C ALA A 7 2.02 5.16 -3.98
N GLN A 8 1.90 5.89 -5.09
CA GLN A 8 0.84 6.88 -5.26
C GLN A 8 -0.56 6.26 -5.28
N TRP A 9 -0.71 5.08 -5.90
CA TRP A 9 -1.98 4.38 -5.92
C TRP A 9 -2.36 3.87 -4.52
N LEU A 10 -1.43 3.24 -3.80
CA LEU A 10 -1.62 2.77 -2.42
C LEU A 10 -2.01 3.92 -1.48
N ARG A 11 -1.34 5.07 -1.58
CA ARG A 11 -1.66 6.28 -0.80
C ARG A 11 -3.10 6.79 -1.04
N LYS A 12 -3.69 6.53 -2.21
CA LYS A 12 -5.10 6.88 -2.50
C LYS A 12 -6.08 5.85 -1.96
N MET A 13 -5.66 4.60 -1.82
CA MET A 13 -6.51 3.49 -1.41
C MET A 13 -6.53 3.32 0.11
N ASP A 14 -5.44 3.59 0.83
CA ASP A 14 -5.36 3.36 2.27
C ASP A 14 -4.75 4.55 3.00
N GLN A 15 -5.42 4.98 4.08
CA GLN A 15 -4.97 6.11 4.90
C GLN A 15 -3.62 5.81 5.57
N GLY A 16 -3.41 4.58 6.04
CA GLY A 16 -2.13 4.14 6.61
C GLY A 16 -1.00 4.18 5.58
N ALA A 17 -1.28 3.84 4.32
CA ALA A 17 -0.35 4.04 3.21
C ALA A 17 -0.06 5.54 2.96
N SER A 18 -1.07 6.41 3.02
CA SER A 18 -0.89 7.87 2.88
C SER A 18 0.04 8.47 3.95
N GLU A 19 0.01 7.91 5.15
CA GLU A 19 0.82 8.36 6.28
C GLU A 19 2.23 7.76 6.28
N SER A 20 2.39 6.51 5.83
CA SER A 20 3.66 5.76 5.94
C SER A 20 4.52 5.72 4.68
N LEU A 21 3.93 5.81 3.48
CA LEU A 21 4.67 5.73 2.22
C LEU A 21 4.92 7.12 1.65
N SER A 22 6.17 7.49 1.35
CA SER A 22 6.45 8.66 0.51
C SER A 22 5.82 8.54 -0.89
N SER A 23 5.65 9.64 -1.62
CA SER A 23 5.25 9.64 -3.04
C SER A 23 6.37 9.13 -3.96
N ASN A 24 7.61 9.21 -3.50
CA ASN A 24 8.81 8.77 -4.20
C ASN A 24 9.75 8.02 -3.24
N PRO A 25 9.34 6.88 -2.67
CA PRO A 25 10.13 6.19 -1.66
C PRO A 25 11.44 5.64 -2.26
N SER A 26 12.34 5.09 -1.46
CA SER A 26 13.35 4.13 -1.94
C SER A 26 12.70 2.74 -2.14
N GLU A 27 13.48 1.76 -2.57
CA GLU A 27 12.99 0.37 -2.60
C GLU A 27 12.83 -0.19 -1.18
N GLU A 28 13.80 0.08 -0.32
CA GLU A 28 13.81 -0.34 1.07
C GLU A 28 12.62 0.25 1.84
N GLU A 29 12.38 1.56 1.73
CA GLU A 29 11.25 2.23 2.38
C GLU A 29 9.91 1.64 1.94
N PHE A 30 9.78 1.34 0.64
CA PHE A 30 8.57 0.75 0.08
C PHE A 30 8.33 -0.66 0.64
N CYS A 31 9.38 -1.50 0.66
CA CYS A 31 9.29 -2.85 1.23
C CYS A 31 9.02 -2.81 2.73
N LEU A 32 9.66 -1.91 3.48
CA LEU A 32 9.46 -1.77 4.92
C LEU A 32 8.01 -1.40 5.26
N ALA A 33 7.42 -0.44 4.55
CA ALA A 33 6.04 -0.04 4.77
C ALA A 33 5.04 -1.17 4.49
N LEU A 34 5.33 -2.04 3.51
CA LEU A 34 4.45 -3.15 3.13
C LEU A 34 4.72 -4.45 3.89
N ARG A 35 5.82 -4.53 4.67
CA ARG A 35 6.33 -5.78 5.26
C ARG A 35 5.34 -6.50 6.16
N ASN A 36 4.54 -5.76 6.92
CA ASN A 36 3.56 -6.33 7.85
C ASN A 36 2.25 -6.77 7.17
N GLY A 37 2.07 -6.45 5.89
CA GLY A 37 0.88 -6.81 5.10
C GLY A 37 -0.38 -6.00 5.39
N LEU A 38 -0.42 -5.09 6.37
CA LEU A 38 -1.64 -4.36 6.74
C LEU A 38 -2.18 -3.50 5.59
N ILE A 39 -1.31 -2.70 4.97
CA ILE A 39 -1.65 -1.88 3.80
C ILE A 39 -2.17 -2.78 2.67
N LEU A 40 -1.48 -3.90 2.41
CA LEU A 40 -1.86 -4.82 1.33
C LEU A 40 -3.24 -5.44 1.58
N CYS A 41 -3.52 -5.89 2.80
CA CYS A 41 -4.81 -6.46 3.18
C CYS A 41 -5.95 -5.44 3.08
N ASN A 42 -5.74 -4.20 3.55
CA ASN A 42 -6.73 -3.13 3.46
C ASN A 42 -7.04 -2.77 2.01
N VAL A 43 -6.00 -2.63 1.20
CA VAL A 43 -6.12 -2.30 -0.22
C VAL A 43 -6.82 -3.42 -0.99
N LEU A 44 -6.48 -4.69 -0.73
CA LEU A 44 -7.17 -5.83 -1.34
C LEU A 44 -8.65 -5.87 -0.97
N LYS A 45 -8.98 -5.58 0.29
CA LYS A 45 -10.36 -5.51 0.77
C LYS A 45 -11.17 -4.40 0.07
N GLN A 46 -10.55 -3.26 -0.21
CA GLN A 46 -11.21 -2.16 -0.92
C GLN A 46 -11.31 -2.40 -2.43
N ALA A 47 -10.25 -2.92 -3.05
CA ALA A 47 -10.21 -3.17 -4.50
C ALA A 47 -11.08 -4.36 -4.91
N ASN A 48 -11.20 -5.37 -4.05
CA ASN A 48 -12.03 -6.55 -4.28
C ASN A 48 -12.71 -6.99 -2.98
N PRO A 49 -13.91 -6.44 -2.67
CA PRO A 49 -14.68 -6.82 -1.48
C PRO A 49 -15.00 -8.32 -1.49
N GLY A 50 -14.27 -9.09 -0.68
CA GLY A 50 -14.35 -10.57 -0.64
C GLY A 50 -13.01 -11.29 -0.82
N ALA A 51 -11.95 -10.57 -1.22
CA ALA A 51 -10.61 -11.15 -1.40
C ALA A 51 -9.89 -11.54 -0.10
N VAL A 52 -10.33 -11.00 1.05
CA VAL A 52 -9.72 -11.25 2.36
C VAL A 52 -10.81 -11.76 3.31
N SER A 53 -10.70 -13.03 3.71
CA SER A 53 -11.54 -13.63 4.76
C SER A 53 -11.28 -12.95 6.11
N LYS A 54 -12.34 -12.78 6.91
CA LYS A 54 -12.22 -12.30 8.30
C LYS A 54 -11.62 -13.36 9.21
#